data_AF-A0A349Y1N3-F1
#
_entry.id   AF-A0A349Y1N3-F1
#
_cell.length_a   1.000
_cell.length_b   1.000
_cell.length_c   1.000
_cell.angle_alpha   90.00
_cell.angle_beta   90.00
_cell.angle_gamma   90.00
#
_symmetry.space_group_name_H-M   'P 1'
#
loop_
_entity.id
_entity.type
_entity.pdbx_description
1 polymer ?
#
loop_
_entity_poly.entity_id
_entity_poly.type
_entity_poly.pdbx_seq_one_letter_code
_entity_poly.pdbx_strand_id
1 'polypeptide(L)'
;EGATATRGSNGDWPALLSARLQQACPDQVVVVNAGISGNKVMDHGRSHSALARLDRDVIALPNVDRVILFEGINDIRHDGGTPPVAGRNAEDMVLGYRQIAERLHSNGIRPIAATITPFGGSDRYEPIAAATRTTLNAWMRGGRSGFDG
;
A
#
# COMPACT_ATOMS: atom_id res chain seq x y z
N GLU A 1 -3.45 -0.45 -6.89
CA GLU A 1 -4.34 -0.08 -8.01
C GLU A 1 -3.54 0.17 -9.29
N GLY A 2 -4.20 0.07 -10.45
CA GLY A 2 -3.70 0.54 -11.74
C GLY A 2 -4.26 1.91 -12.11
N ALA A 3 -4.20 2.88 -11.20
CA ALA A 3 -4.70 4.23 -11.49
C ALA A 3 -4.08 4.74 -12.80
N THR A 4 -4.91 5.33 -13.66
CA THR A 4 -4.59 5.78 -15.03
C THR A 4 -4.23 4.70 -16.06
N ALA A 5 -4.25 3.41 -15.71
CA ALA A 5 -4.11 2.34 -16.71
C ALA A 5 -5.38 2.24 -17.58
N THR A 6 -5.20 1.92 -18.86
CA THR A 6 -6.32 1.62 -19.76
C THR A 6 -7.05 0.38 -19.25
N ARG A 7 -8.36 0.48 -19.02
CA ARG A 7 -9.16 -0.64 -18.50
C ARG A 7 -9.02 -1.86 -19.42
N GLY A 8 -8.82 -3.04 -18.83
CA GLY A 8 -8.68 -4.30 -19.57
C GLY A 8 -7.35 -4.46 -20.34
N SER A 9 -6.47 -3.46 -20.34
CA SER A 9 -5.15 -3.58 -21.00
C SER A 9 -4.16 -4.47 -20.24
N ASN A 10 -4.46 -4.79 -18.97
CA ASN A 10 -3.53 -5.48 -18.07
C ASN A 10 -2.17 -4.77 -17.96
N GLY A 11 -2.16 -3.44 -18.14
CA GLY A 11 -0.97 -2.60 -18.03
C GLY A 11 -0.67 -2.09 -16.61
N ASP A 12 -1.43 -2.53 -15.60
CA ASP A 12 -1.15 -2.17 -14.21
C ASP A 12 0.00 -3.02 -13.63
N TRP A 13 0.66 -2.50 -12.60
CA TRP A 13 1.86 -3.16 -12.07
C TRP A 13 1.59 -4.59 -11.54
N PRO A 14 0.41 -4.93 -10.94
CA PRO A 14 0.14 -6.30 -10.53
C PRO A 14 0.01 -7.24 -11.71
N ALA A 15 -0.65 -6.84 -12.81
CA ALA A 15 -0.74 -7.67 -14.01
C ALA A 15 0.63 -7.85 -14.68
N LEU A 16 1.45 -6.78 -14.74
CA LEU A 16 2.82 -6.87 -15.25
C LEU A 16 3.71 -7.78 -14.38
N LEU A 17 3.56 -7.72 -13.05
CA LEU A 17 4.24 -8.63 -12.13
C LEU A 17 3.78 -10.07 -12.35
N SER A 18 2.47 -10.30 -12.48
CA SER A 18 1.91 -11.62 -12.76
C SER A 18 2.50 -12.22 -14.03
N ALA A 19 2.59 -11.44 -15.11
CA ALA A 19 3.17 -11.89 -16.38
C ALA A 19 4.65 -12.26 -16.23
N ARG A 20 5.43 -11.46 -15.50
CA ARG A 20 6.85 -11.73 -15.23
C ARG A 20 7.04 -13.00 -14.39
N LEU A 21 6.21 -13.20 -13.37
CA LEU A 21 6.28 -14.40 -12.53
C LEU A 21 5.87 -15.66 -13.28
N GLN A 22 4.84 -15.59 -14.14
CA GLN A 22 4.48 -16.72 -15.01
C GLN A 22 5.63 -17.10 -15.96
N GLN A 23 6.40 -16.12 -16.45
CA GLN A 23 7.57 -16.39 -17.30
C GLN A 23 8.75 -16.99 -16.50
N ALA A 24 8.99 -16.50 -15.28
CA ALA A 24 10.13 -16.93 -14.47
C ALA A 24 9.87 -18.25 -13.72
N CYS A 25 8.63 -18.47 -13.26
CA CYS A 25 8.21 -19.61 -12.44
C CYS A 25 6.79 -20.06 -12.85
N PRO A 26 6.63 -20.73 -14.01
CA PRO A 26 5.33 -21.07 -14.56
C PRO A 26 4.44 -21.84 -13.58
N ASP A 27 3.18 -21.40 -13.45
CA ASP A 27 2.11 -22.04 -12.68
C ASP A 27 2.39 -22.18 -11.16
N GLN A 28 3.38 -21.47 -10.64
CA GLN A 28 3.73 -21.50 -9.21
C GLN A 28 3.15 -20.34 -8.40
N VAL A 29 2.89 -19.19 -9.04
CA VAL A 29 2.47 -17.98 -8.34
C VAL A 29 1.31 -17.31 -9.06
N VAL A 30 0.28 -16.96 -8.29
CA VAL A 30 -0.85 -16.13 -8.74
C VAL A 30 -0.76 -14.77 -8.04
N VAL A 31 -0.94 -13.69 -8.81
CA VAL A 31 -0.99 -12.32 -8.27
C VAL A 31 -2.44 -11.85 -8.24
N VAL A 32 -2.91 -11.48 -7.05
CA VAL A 32 -4.25 -10.90 -6.85
C VAL A 32 -4.13 -9.40 -6.54
N ASN A 33 -4.88 -8.57 -7.27
CA ASN A 33 -4.89 -7.13 -7.06
C ASN A 33 -6.07 -6.71 -6.17
N ALA A 34 -5.78 -6.32 -4.93
CA ALA A 34 -6.76 -5.78 -3.98
C ALA A 34 -6.72 -4.23 -3.89
N GLY A 35 -6.08 -3.55 -4.85
CA GLY A 35 -5.89 -2.11 -4.80
C GLY A 35 -7.15 -1.30 -5.14
N ILE A 36 -7.40 -0.24 -4.37
CA ILE A 36 -8.58 0.62 -4.53
C ILE A 36 -8.13 2.07 -4.58
N SER A 37 -8.54 2.77 -5.65
CA SER A 37 -8.23 4.19 -5.82
C SER A 37 -8.74 5.00 -4.64
N GLY A 38 -7.86 5.82 -4.06
CA GLY A 38 -8.20 6.68 -2.92
C GLY A 38 -8.36 5.95 -1.59
N ASN A 39 -7.94 4.69 -1.48
CA ASN A 39 -7.99 3.96 -0.22
C ASN A 39 -6.90 4.45 0.75
N LYS A 40 -7.18 4.33 2.04
CA LYS A 40 -6.29 4.76 3.12
C LYS A 40 -5.98 3.57 4.03
N VAL A 41 -4.80 3.58 4.64
CA VAL A 41 -4.35 2.52 5.54
C VAL A 41 -5.20 2.49 6.81
N MET A 42 -5.38 3.66 7.44
CA MET A 42 -6.00 3.77 8.76
C MET A 42 -7.44 4.28 8.70
N ASP A 43 -7.65 5.39 8.01
CA ASP A 43 -8.97 6.04 7.91
C ASP A 43 -9.79 5.48 6.76
N HIS A 44 -11.11 5.68 6.80
CA HIS A 44 -11.93 5.43 5.63
C HIS A 44 -11.67 6.50 4.57
N GLY A 45 -11.36 6.07 3.36
CA GLY A 45 -11.18 6.92 2.19
C GLY A 45 -12.36 6.75 1.24
N ARG A 46 -12.05 6.46 -0.03
CA ARG A 46 -13.08 6.03 -1.01
C ARG A 46 -13.66 4.64 -0.71
N SER A 47 -13.10 3.94 0.28
CA SER A 47 -13.60 2.67 0.80
C SER A 47 -13.23 2.55 2.28
N HIS A 48 -13.66 1.47 2.93
CA HIS A 48 -13.15 1.11 4.26
C HIS A 48 -11.63 0.97 4.23
N SER A 49 -10.98 1.31 5.35
CA SER A 49 -9.52 1.35 5.44
C SER A 49 -8.89 -0.01 5.20
N ALA A 50 -7.61 -0.03 4.80
CA ALA A 50 -6.83 -1.26 4.65
C ALA A 50 -6.87 -2.12 5.92
N LEU A 51 -6.77 -1.50 7.09
CA LEU A 51 -6.88 -2.20 8.38
C LEU A 51 -8.25 -2.86 8.58
N ALA A 52 -9.34 -2.16 8.25
CA ALA A 52 -10.70 -2.66 8.43
C ALA A 52 -11.06 -3.79 7.45
N ARG A 53 -10.38 -3.87 6.31
CA ARG A 53 -10.65 -4.84 5.25
C ARG A 53 -9.64 -5.99 5.18
N LEU A 54 -8.54 -5.93 5.94
CA LEU A 54 -7.44 -6.88 5.87
C LEU A 54 -7.91 -8.33 6.00
N ASP A 55 -8.88 -8.61 6.88
CA ASP A 55 -9.38 -9.96 7.05
C ASP A 55 -10.07 -10.46 5.79
N ARG A 56 -11.01 -9.67 5.26
CA ARG A 56 -11.80 -10.04 4.09
C ARG A 56 -10.95 -10.14 2.82
N ASP A 57 -10.05 -9.18 2.62
CA ASP A 57 -9.32 -9.03 1.36
C ASP A 57 -8.03 -9.87 1.31
N VAL A 58 -7.55 -10.35 2.46
CA VAL A 58 -6.31 -11.12 2.54
C VAL A 58 -6.45 -12.35 3.43
N ILE A 59 -6.68 -12.18 4.73
CA ILE A 59 -6.50 -13.28 5.71
C ILE A 59 -7.50 -14.42 5.48
N ALA A 60 -8.72 -14.09 5.06
CA ALA A 60 -9.77 -15.07 4.77
C ALA A 60 -9.57 -15.78 3.41
N LEU A 61 -8.64 -15.32 2.57
CA LEU A 61 -8.35 -15.97 1.30
C LEU A 61 -7.46 -17.20 1.53
N PRO A 62 -7.73 -18.32 0.83
CA PRO A 62 -6.92 -19.51 0.97
C PRO A 62 -5.52 -19.31 0.36
N ASN A 63 -4.51 -19.89 1.00
CA ASN A 63 -3.14 -20.04 0.47
C ASN A 63 -2.42 -18.73 0.11
N VAL A 64 -2.70 -17.63 0.82
CA VAL A 64 -1.89 -16.41 0.68
C VAL A 64 -0.51 -16.63 1.31
N ASP A 65 0.55 -16.59 0.51
CA ASP A 65 1.94 -16.66 1.00
C ASP A 65 2.49 -15.28 1.37
N ARG A 66 2.18 -14.26 0.56
CA ARG A 66 2.77 -12.91 0.66
C ARG A 66 1.79 -11.81 0.35
N VAL A 67 2.03 -10.64 0.94
CA VAL A 67 1.30 -9.40 0.64
C VAL A 67 2.31 -8.30 0.34
N ILE A 68 2.19 -7.66 -0.81
CA ILE A 68 2.89 -6.41 -1.10
C ILE A 68 1.97 -5.26 -0.71
N LEU A 69 2.27 -4.59 0.40
CA LEU A 69 1.53 -3.41 0.84
C LEU A 69 2.06 -2.16 0.14
N PHE A 70 1.30 -1.66 -0.83
CA PHE A 70 1.60 -0.43 -1.55
C PHE A 70 0.49 0.60 -1.37
N GLU A 71 0.42 1.20 -0.17
CA GLU A 71 -0.64 2.12 0.23
C GLU A 71 -0.12 3.12 1.28
N GLY A 72 -0.71 4.32 1.36
CA GLY A 72 -0.36 5.34 2.36
C GLY A 72 -0.26 6.76 1.82
N ILE A 73 -0.14 6.94 0.50
CA ILE A 73 -0.09 8.29 -0.10
C ILE A 73 -1.39 9.08 0.13
N ASN A 74 -2.53 8.38 0.20
CA ASN A 74 -3.82 8.99 0.48
C ASN A 74 -3.94 9.42 1.96
N ASP A 75 -3.24 8.75 2.88
CA ASP A 75 -3.27 9.06 4.30
C ASP A 75 -2.49 10.34 4.64
N ILE A 76 -1.37 10.60 3.95
CA ILE A 76 -0.40 11.65 4.31
C ILE A 76 -0.63 13.00 3.61
N ARG A 77 -1.32 13.00 2.47
CA ARG A 77 -1.57 14.22 1.68
C ARG A 77 -2.87 14.91 2.13
N HIS A 78 -3.07 16.19 1.80
CA HIS A 78 -4.37 16.82 2.04
C HIS A 78 -5.51 16.25 1.17
N ASP A 79 -6.72 16.24 1.76
CA ASP A 79 -7.97 15.86 1.09
C ASP A 79 -8.70 17.04 0.46
N GLY A 80 -8.06 18.21 0.38
CA GLY A 80 -8.55 19.42 -0.29
C GLY A 80 -8.55 20.61 0.66
N GLY A 81 -9.41 21.60 0.39
CA GLY A 81 -9.60 22.77 1.25
C GLY A 81 -8.64 23.94 1.00
N THR A 82 -9.05 25.11 1.49
CA THR A 82 -8.27 26.35 1.42
C THR A 82 -8.34 27.02 2.81
N PRO A 83 -7.25 27.04 3.60
CA PRO A 83 -5.94 26.45 3.30
C PRO A 83 -5.97 24.90 3.30
N PRO A 84 -5.04 24.25 2.57
CA PRO A 84 -4.89 22.80 2.66
C PRO A 84 -4.42 22.40 4.06
N VAL A 85 -4.86 21.20 4.50
CA VAL A 85 -4.46 20.60 5.76
C VAL A 85 -3.85 19.24 5.47
N ALA A 86 -2.58 19.09 5.82
CA ALA A 86 -1.85 17.86 5.65
C ALA A 86 -2.53 16.68 6.35
N GLY A 87 -2.34 15.49 5.79
CA GLY A 87 -2.84 14.25 6.34
C GLY A 87 -2.01 13.78 7.55
N ARG A 88 -2.05 12.47 7.79
CA ARG A 88 -1.35 11.82 8.91
C ARG A 88 0.16 12.03 8.86
N ASN A 89 0.76 12.12 10.04
CA ASN A 89 2.20 12.15 10.20
C ASN A 89 2.82 10.75 10.07
N ALA A 90 4.15 10.67 10.09
CA ALA A 90 4.85 9.39 9.95
C ALA A 90 4.65 8.45 11.14
N GLU A 91 4.54 8.97 12.36
CA GLU A 91 4.40 8.17 13.58
C GLU A 91 3.08 7.39 13.59
N ASP A 92 1.98 8.06 13.27
CA ASP A 92 0.67 7.43 13.12
C ASP A 92 0.69 6.33 12.06
N MET A 93 1.26 6.64 10.89
CA MET A 93 1.33 5.70 9.77
C MET A 93 2.15 4.45 10.12
N VAL A 94 3.24 4.61 10.87
CA VAL A 94 4.05 3.48 11.38
C VAL A 94 3.22 2.55 12.26
N LEU A 95 2.30 3.08 13.10
CA LEU A 95 1.41 2.24 13.90
C LEU A 95 0.48 1.40 13.01
N GLY A 96 -0.15 2.03 12.00
CA GLY A 96 -1.02 1.32 11.06
C GLY A 96 -0.28 0.24 10.27
N TYR A 97 0.92 0.55 9.77
CA TYR A 97 1.74 -0.43 9.04
C TYR A 97 2.18 -1.60 9.92
N ARG A 98 2.60 -1.34 11.17
CA ARG A 98 2.97 -2.41 12.12
C ARG A 98 1.79 -3.32 12.42
N GLN A 99 0.62 -2.76 12.65
CA GLN A 99 -0.58 -3.54 12.90
C GLN A 99 -0.93 -4.45 11.71
N ILE A 100 -0.77 -3.98 10.47
CA ILE A 100 -0.93 -4.84 9.28
C ILE A 100 0.11 -5.96 9.29
N ALA A 101 1.39 -5.64 9.46
CA ALA A 101 2.48 -6.62 9.45
C ALA A 101 2.28 -7.71 10.52
N GLU A 102 2.01 -7.31 11.76
CA GLU A 102 1.75 -8.23 12.89
C GLU A 102 0.57 -9.16 12.62
N ARG A 103 -0.53 -8.63 12.07
CA ARG A 103 -1.71 -9.42 11.73
C ARG A 103 -1.42 -10.42 10.61
N LEU A 104 -0.67 -10.03 9.59
CA LEU A 104 -0.26 -10.92 8.52
C LEU A 104 0.66 -12.02 9.04
N HIS A 105 1.68 -11.68 9.82
CA HIS A 105 2.58 -12.65 10.45
C HIS A 105 1.83 -13.63 11.36
N SER A 106 0.84 -13.16 12.14
CA SER A 106 0.04 -14.04 13.01
C SER A 106 -0.77 -15.10 12.24
N ASN A 107 -0.96 -14.89 10.93
CA ASN A 107 -1.63 -15.82 10.02
C ASN A 107 -0.64 -16.52 9.06
N GLY A 108 0.67 -16.43 9.33
CA GLY A 108 1.71 -17.08 8.52
C GLY A 108 1.96 -16.41 7.16
N ILE A 109 1.43 -15.20 6.94
CA ILE A 109 1.59 -14.45 5.68
C ILE A 109 2.77 -13.50 5.81
N ARG A 110 3.62 -13.44 4.78
CA ARG A 110 4.80 -12.55 4.75
C ARG A 110 4.47 -11.17 4.16
N PRO A 111 4.51 -10.08 4.95
CA PRO A 111 4.35 -8.72 4.45
C PRO A 111 5.61 -8.20 3.76
N ILE A 112 5.44 -7.55 2.61
CA ILE A 112 6.48 -6.86 1.83
C ILE A 112 6.06 -5.39 1.71
N ALA A 113 6.96 -4.46 2.03
CA ALA A 113 6.67 -3.03 1.98
C ALA A 113 7.02 -2.45 0.61
N ALA A 114 6.07 -1.77 -0.03
CA ALA A 114 6.37 -0.91 -1.17
C ALA A 114 6.47 0.55 -0.71
N THR A 115 7.57 1.20 -1.06
CA THR A 115 7.80 2.61 -0.69
C THR A 115 6.84 3.54 -1.41
N ILE A 116 6.38 4.58 -0.72
CA ILE A 116 5.49 5.59 -1.26
C ILE A 116 6.22 6.42 -2.34
N THR A 117 5.65 6.45 -3.54
CA THR A 117 6.23 7.13 -4.70
C THR A 117 6.17 8.65 -4.58
N PRO A 118 7.09 9.39 -5.24
CA PRO A 118 7.00 10.84 -5.34
C PRO A 118 5.67 11.29 -5.96
N PHE A 119 5.12 12.41 -5.47
CA PHE A 119 3.83 12.95 -5.94
C PHE A 119 3.85 14.48 -6.08
N GLY A 120 5.03 15.06 -6.36
CA GLY A 120 5.23 16.51 -6.51
C GLY A 120 4.39 17.16 -7.61
N GLY A 121 3.91 16.39 -8.59
CA GLY A 121 3.02 16.89 -9.65
C GLY A 121 1.52 16.84 -9.32
N SER A 122 1.14 16.42 -8.10
CA SER A 122 -0.26 16.35 -7.70
C SER A 122 -0.76 17.70 -7.16
N ASP A 123 -2.02 18.01 -7.45
CA ASP A 123 -2.81 19.06 -6.79
C ASP A 123 -2.95 18.85 -5.27
N ARG A 124 -2.62 17.65 -4.78
CA ARG A 124 -2.65 17.26 -3.37
C ARG A 124 -1.29 17.36 -2.68
N TYR A 125 -0.30 17.95 -3.34
CA TYR A 125 1.06 18.02 -2.83
C TYR A 125 1.25 19.12 -1.78
N GLU A 126 1.92 18.76 -0.68
CA GLU A 126 2.44 19.70 0.31
C GLU A 126 3.86 19.29 0.74
N PRO A 127 4.77 20.24 1.03
CA PRO A 127 6.12 19.92 1.50
C PRO A 127 6.16 19.02 2.74
N ILE A 128 5.21 19.21 3.67
CA ILE A 128 5.12 18.40 4.89
C ILE A 128 4.76 16.94 4.57
N ALA A 129 3.81 16.70 3.65
CA ALA A 129 3.47 15.35 3.21
C ALA A 129 4.64 14.69 2.47
N ALA A 130 5.42 15.45 1.70
CA ALA A 130 6.65 14.96 1.07
C ALA A 130 7.73 14.56 2.09
N ALA A 131 7.87 15.30 3.19
CA ALA A 131 8.77 14.98 4.30
C ALA A 131 8.30 13.72 5.05
N THR A 132 7.00 13.60 5.33
CA THR A 132 6.40 12.39 5.90
C THR A 132 6.68 11.18 5.02
N ARG A 133 6.48 11.30 3.70
CA ARG A 133 6.81 10.25 2.72
C ARG A 133 8.27 9.79 2.82
N THR A 134 9.21 10.74 2.90
CA THR A 134 10.65 10.41 3.01
C THR A 134 10.94 9.65 4.31
N THR A 135 10.35 10.09 5.43
CA THR A 135 10.49 9.44 6.73
C THR A 135 9.96 8.01 6.71
N LEU A 136 8.75 7.81 6.18
CA LEU A 136 8.14 6.48 6.04
C LEU A 136 8.95 5.57 5.13
N ASN A 137 9.43 6.09 4.00
CA ASN A 137 10.25 5.32 3.08
C ASN A 137 11.61 4.92 3.66
N ALA A 138 12.20 5.73 4.53
CA ALA A 138 13.41 5.38 5.26
C ALA A 138 13.11 4.29 6.31
N TRP A 139 12.00 4.44 7.04
CA TRP A 139 11.55 3.45 8.02
C TRP A 139 11.22 2.10 7.40
N MET A 140 10.47 2.06 6.29
CA MET A 140 10.10 0.82 5.57
C MET A 140 11.32 0.00 5.15
N ARG A 141 12.39 0.68 4.71
CA ARG A 141 13.66 0.05 4.33
C ARG A 141 14.51 -0.41 5.52
N GLY A 142 14.18 0.02 6.73
CA GLY A 142 14.90 -0.36 7.94
C GLY A 142 14.49 -1.75 8.40
N GLY A 143 15.45 -2.55 8.89
CA GLY A 143 15.21 -3.92 9.38
C GLY A 143 14.37 -4.04 10.66
N ARG A 144 13.71 -2.98 11.11
CA ARG A 144 12.78 -2.95 12.26
C ARG A 144 11.36 -2.53 11.87
N SER A 145 11.06 -2.54 10.57
CA SER A 145 9.73 -2.19 10.04
C SER A 145 8.69 -3.27 10.35
N GLY A 146 9.12 -4.52 10.55
CA GLY A 146 8.24 -5.69 10.64
C GLY A 146 7.85 -6.24 9.26
N PHE A 147 8.38 -5.68 8.18
CA PHE A 147 8.21 -6.23 6.83
C PHE A 147 9.40 -7.12 6.46
N ASP A 148 9.13 -8.16 5.68
CA ASP A 148 10.09 -9.22 5.30
C ASP A 148 10.84 -8.93 3.99
N GLY A 149 10.62 -7.75 3.41
CA GLY A 149 11.19 -7.31 2.14
C GLY A 149 10.65 -5.96 1.68
#